data_AF-A0A7S3L3S6-F1
#
_entry.id   AF-A0A7S3L3S6-F1
#
_cell.length_a   1.000
_cell.length_b   1.000
_cell.length_c   1.000
_cell.angle_alpha   90.00
_cell.angle_beta   90.00
_cell.angle_gamma   90.00
#
_symmetry.space_group_name_H-M   'P 1'
#
loop_
_entity.id
_entity.type
_entity.pdbx_description
1 polymer ?
#
loop_
_entity_poly.entity_id
_entity_poly.type
_entity_poly.pdbx_seq_one_letter_code
_entity_poly.pdbx_strand_id
1 'polypeptide(L)'
;PIKMVSLGKFLLSLSFLSCAMAWNVPSQDVATQAPSLGRRAFLLTPTPVVVVGVGAASQLLVTVPPAAAAAAAALDTDAATTQWKSAVATIDQLLAHWDTTYAKGTGDAIRTKLGTQGITSPLFQIDKALRVLRDKAADIVEFTEQTDEFLLTLSRADSMAYSANFAGGSGKPTPPAVYIEKAHQEIVKLQNVAQSLSLQL
;
A
#
# COMPACT_ATOMS: atom_id res chain seq x y z
N PRO A 1 3.98 -10.87 -61.42
CA PRO A 1 2.67 -11.47 -61.07
C PRO A 1 2.22 -10.94 -59.70
N ILE A 2 1.53 -9.81 -59.73
CA ILE A 2 1.15 -9.01 -58.56
C ILE A 2 -0.28 -9.43 -58.18
N LYS A 3 -0.48 -9.98 -56.98
CA LYS A 3 -1.81 -10.25 -56.42
C LYS A 3 -2.16 -9.18 -55.40
N MET A 4 -2.90 -8.18 -55.86
CA MET A 4 -3.78 -7.34 -55.03
C MET A 4 -4.92 -8.22 -54.50
N VAL A 5 -5.12 -8.25 -53.18
CA VAL A 5 -6.35 -8.76 -52.57
C VAL A 5 -6.83 -7.80 -51.48
N SER A 6 -7.90 -7.10 -51.86
CA SER A 6 -9.11 -6.78 -51.09
C SER A 6 -8.95 -6.14 -49.70
N LEU A 7 -9.08 -4.81 -49.70
CA LEU A 7 -9.33 -3.95 -48.54
C LEU A 7 -10.84 -3.97 -48.20
N GLY A 8 -11.23 -4.87 -47.31
CA GLY A 8 -12.61 -4.98 -46.83
C GLY A 8 -12.91 -3.96 -45.73
N LYS A 9 -13.64 -2.89 -46.08
CA LYS A 9 -14.28 -1.95 -45.17
C LYS A 9 -15.28 -2.69 -44.27
N PHE A 10 -15.00 -2.76 -42.98
CA PHE A 10 -16.01 -3.07 -41.94
C PHE A 10 -16.31 -1.78 -41.17
N LEU A 11 -17.34 -1.06 -41.64
CA LEU A 11 -18.04 -0.02 -40.89
C LEU A 11 -19.17 -0.72 -40.12
N LEU A 12 -19.03 -0.83 -38.80
CA LEU A 12 -20.14 -1.24 -37.93
C LEU A 12 -20.17 -0.35 -36.69
N SER A 13 -20.99 0.69 -36.84
CA SER A 13 -22.03 1.13 -35.91
C SER A 13 -21.65 1.20 -34.43
N LEU A 14 -21.33 2.42 -33.99
CA LEU A 14 -21.46 2.83 -32.60
C LEU A 14 -22.91 2.68 -32.14
N SER A 15 -23.12 1.96 -31.04
CA SER A 15 -24.34 2.04 -30.25
C SER A 15 -23.94 2.21 -28.80
N PHE A 16 -24.00 3.47 -28.36
CA PHE A 16 -23.95 3.88 -26.97
C PHE A 16 -25.13 3.26 -26.23
N LEU A 17 -24.86 2.33 -25.31
CA LEU A 17 -25.81 1.94 -24.27
C LEU A 17 -25.32 2.49 -22.93
N SER A 18 -25.85 3.66 -22.59
CA SER A 18 -25.70 4.29 -21.28
C SER A 18 -26.59 3.53 -20.28
N CYS A 19 -25.99 2.67 -19.46
CA CYS A 19 -26.66 2.09 -18.30
C CYS A 19 -26.27 2.88 -17.05
N ALA A 20 -27.12 3.83 -16.68
CA ALA A 20 -27.08 4.47 -15.37
C ALA A 20 -27.47 3.42 -14.31
N MET A 21 -26.47 2.90 -13.60
CA MET A 21 -26.68 2.09 -12.39
C MET A 21 -26.92 3.05 -11.22
N ALA A 22 -28.19 3.31 -10.93
CA ALA A 22 -28.61 3.99 -9.70
C ALA A 22 -28.33 3.05 -8.50
N TRP A 23 -27.32 3.40 -7.70
CA TRP A 23 -27.08 2.75 -6.42
C TRP A 23 -28.03 3.34 -5.38
N ASN A 24 -29.04 2.56 -5.04
CA ASN A 24 -29.95 2.83 -3.94
C ASN A 24 -29.21 2.60 -2.62
N VAL A 25 -28.94 3.67 -1.87
CA VAL A 25 -28.37 3.64 -0.52
C VAL A 25 -29.51 3.50 0.48
N PRO A 26 -29.64 2.39 1.23
CA PRO A 26 -30.57 2.33 2.34
C PRO A 26 -30.02 3.18 3.51
N SER A 27 -30.72 4.28 3.80
CA SER A 27 -30.59 5.05 5.03
C SER A 27 -30.81 4.14 6.24
N GLN A 28 -29.84 4.07 7.15
CA GLN A 28 -30.08 3.51 8.48
C GLN A 28 -30.41 4.64 9.45
N ASP A 29 -31.57 4.47 10.07
CA ASP A 29 -32.13 5.35 11.08
C ASP A 29 -31.19 5.52 12.28
N VAL A 30 -31.02 6.78 12.65
CA VAL A 30 -30.35 7.23 13.86
C VAL A 30 -31.23 6.86 15.06
N ALA A 31 -30.92 5.74 15.72
CA ALA A 31 -31.50 5.42 17.01
C ALA A 31 -30.77 6.20 18.12
N THR A 32 -31.42 7.28 18.53
CA THR A 32 -31.11 8.10 19.70
C THR A 32 -31.19 7.27 20.99
N GLN A 33 -30.05 7.02 21.65
CA GLN A 33 -30.03 6.76 23.10
C GLN A 33 -28.96 7.62 23.76
N ALA A 34 -29.44 8.58 24.56
CA ALA A 34 -28.68 9.34 25.54
C ALA A 34 -28.93 8.74 26.95
N PRO A 35 -28.34 9.29 28.02
CA PRO A 35 -27.12 8.80 28.64
C PRO A 35 -27.38 8.20 30.03
N SER A 36 -26.62 7.17 30.43
CA SER A 36 -26.58 6.75 31.85
C SER A 36 -25.18 6.97 32.44
N LEU A 37 -25.14 7.90 33.39
CA LEU A 37 -23.98 8.31 34.17
C LEU A 37 -23.53 7.18 35.11
N GLY A 38 -22.41 6.55 34.80
CA GLY A 38 -21.62 5.75 35.75
C GLY A 38 -20.44 6.54 36.30
N ARG A 39 -20.70 7.51 37.20
CA ARG A 39 -19.66 8.11 38.07
C ARG A 39 -19.36 7.16 39.22
N ARG A 40 -18.08 6.92 39.51
CA ARG A 40 -17.42 6.51 40.78
C ARG A 40 -16.29 5.51 40.46
N ALA A 41 -15.10 5.54 41.04
CA ALA A 41 -14.45 6.47 41.94
C ALA A 41 -12.96 6.10 41.98
N PHE A 42 -12.13 7.14 42.09
CA PHE A 42 -10.72 7.12 42.39
C PHE A 42 -10.51 6.68 43.85
N LEU A 43 -9.75 5.60 44.10
CA LEU A 43 -9.21 5.20 45.41
C LEU A 43 -7.89 4.46 45.12
N LEU A 44 -6.70 5.06 45.17
CA LEU A 44 -5.99 5.51 46.38
C LEU A 44 -6.30 4.63 47.59
N THR A 45 -5.45 3.64 47.83
CA THR A 45 -5.25 3.10 49.18
C THR A 45 -3.76 3.02 49.51
N PRO A 46 -3.36 3.34 50.75
CA PRO A 46 -1.97 3.59 51.15
C PRO A 46 -1.30 2.39 51.84
N THR A 47 0.02 2.54 51.98
CA THR A 47 1.09 1.73 52.63
C THR A 47 0.74 0.92 53.90
N PRO A 48 1.59 -0.05 54.29
CA PRO A 48 2.60 0.32 55.29
C PRO A 48 4.05 -0.12 55.00
N VAL A 49 4.95 0.79 55.39
CA VAL A 49 6.40 0.63 55.54
C VAL A 49 6.73 -0.26 56.74
N VAL A 50 7.68 -1.17 56.59
CA VAL A 50 8.58 -1.60 57.68
C VAL A 50 10.01 -1.73 57.14
N VAL A 51 10.91 -1.00 57.79
CA VAL A 51 12.36 -0.87 57.52
C VAL A 51 13.13 -1.94 58.31
N VAL A 52 14.42 -2.09 57.96
CA VAL A 52 15.58 -2.70 58.67
C VAL A 52 16.01 -4.04 58.02
N GLY A 53 17.25 -4.25 57.56
CA GLY A 53 18.50 -3.60 57.93
C GLY A 53 19.68 -3.85 56.96
N VAL A 54 20.62 -2.90 57.05
CA VAL A 54 22.09 -2.95 56.91
C VAL A 54 22.71 -4.01 55.98
N GLY A 55 23.37 -3.55 54.90
CA GLY A 55 24.44 -4.31 54.26
C GLY A 55 24.76 -3.87 52.82
N ALA A 56 25.92 -3.23 52.66
CA ALA A 56 26.68 -3.04 51.42
C ALA A 56 25.98 -2.35 50.23
N ALA A 57 26.37 -1.09 49.99
CA ALA A 57 26.11 -0.36 48.77
C ALA A 57 26.67 -1.09 47.54
N SER A 58 25.82 -1.86 46.85
CA SER A 58 26.03 -2.18 45.44
C SER A 58 25.30 -1.11 44.64
N GLN A 59 26.02 -0.05 44.29
CA GLN A 59 25.56 0.83 43.22
C GLN A 59 25.56 0.00 41.94
N LEU A 60 24.40 -0.48 41.53
CA LEU A 60 24.18 -0.96 40.18
C LEU A 60 24.25 0.27 39.26
N LEU A 61 25.47 0.67 38.94
CA LEU A 61 25.77 1.53 37.81
C LEU A 61 25.34 0.77 36.57
N VAL A 62 24.08 0.94 36.18
CA VAL A 62 23.64 0.72 34.81
C VAL A 62 24.35 1.77 33.98
N THR A 63 25.59 1.44 33.61
CA THR A 63 26.29 2.07 32.53
C THR A 63 25.45 1.77 31.29
N VAL A 64 24.60 2.71 30.90
CA VAL A 64 24.03 2.72 29.56
C VAL A 64 25.21 3.05 28.65
N PRO A 65 25.75 2.10 27.86
CA PRO A 65 26.77 2.45 26.89
C PRO A 65 26.15 3.44 25.90
N PRO A 66 26.73 4.63 25.72
CA PRO A 66 26.25 5.58 24.72
C PRO A 66 26.83 5.18 23.35
N ALA A 67 26.54 3.98 22.85
CA ALA A 67 26.98 3.55 21.51
C ALA A 67 26.41 2.17 21.12
N ALA A 68 25.10 2.05 21.06
CA ALA A 68 24.43 1.08 20.18
C ALA A 68 22.96 1.45 20.01
N ALA A 69 22.67 2.75 19.81
CA ALA A 69 21.71 3.05 18.76
C ALA A 69 22.37 2.48 17.50
N ALA A 70 22.05 1.23 17.18
CA ALA A 70 22.24 0.73 15.84
C ALA A 70 21.44 1.71 14.99
N ALA A 71 22.15 2.71 14.47
CA ALA A 71 21.67 3.50 13.36
C ALA A 71 21.32 2.43 12.33
N ALA A 72 20.03 2.13 12.21
CA ALA A 72 19.50 1.58 10.98
C ALA A 72 20.09 2.52 9.94
N ALA A 73 21.10 2.04 9.20
CA ALA A 73 21.94 2.89 8.38
C ALA A 73 20.99 3.78 7.59
N ALA A 74 21.01 5.08 7.90
CA ALA A 74 20.03 6.00 7.35
C ALA A 74 20.17 5.87 5.84
N LEU A 75 19.07 5.51 5.19
CA LEU A 75 19.08 5.22 3.76
C LEU A 75 19.53 6.51 3.07
N ASP A 76 20.69 6.46 2.40
CA ASP A 76 21.26 7.65 1.78
C ASP A 76 20.38 8.11 0.62
N THR A 77 20.44 9.40 0.28
CA THR A 77 19.54 9.94 -0.73
C THR A 77 19.83 9.39 -2.13
N ASP A 78 21.08 9.04 -2.46
CA ASP A 78 21.40 8.38 -3.72
C ASP A 78 20.83 6.95 -3.79
N ALA A 79 20.92 6.23 -2.68
CA ALA A 79 20.29 4.91 -2.52
C ALA A 79 18.76 5.01 -2.65
N ALA A 80 18.13 6.04 -2.05
CA ALA A 80 16.69 6.29 -2.14
C ALA A 80 16.26 6.56 -3.59
N THR A 81 17.03 7.38 -4.30
CA THR A 81 16.77 7.73 -5.70
C THR A 81 16.89 6.48 -6.60
N THR A 82 17.92 5.67 -6.36
CA THR A 82 18.14 4.42 -7.10
C THR A 82 17.04 3.40 -6.83
N GLN A 83 16.60 3.27 -5.58
CA GLN A 83 15.48 2.41 -5.21
C GLN A 83 14.19 2.89 -5.87
N TRP A 84 13.90 4.20 -5.85
CA TRP A 84 12.72 4.77 -6.51
C TRP A 84 12.69 4.48 -8.01
N LYS A 85 13.79 4.75 -8.73
CA LYS A 85 13.89 4.45 -10.17
C LYS A 85 13.68 2.97 -10.46
N SER A 86 14.23 2.10 -9.61
CA SER A 86 14.05 0.65 -9.73
C SER A 86 12.60 0.22 -9.45
N ALA A 87 11.91 0.89 -8.52
CA ALA A 87 10.50 0.67 -8.22
C ALA A 87 9.61 1.06 -9.40
N VAL A 88 9.82 2.24 -10.00
CA VAL A 88 9.11 2.69 -11.21
C VAL A 88 9.30 1.69 -12.35
N ALA A 89 10.55 1.31 -12.64
CA ALA A 89 10.85 0.32 -13.67
C ALA A 89 10.20 -1.05 -13.39
N THR A 90 10.07 -1.44 -12.12
CA THR A 90 9.38 -2.67 -11.73
C THR A 90 7.88 -2.59 -12.02
N ILE A 91 7.24 -1.44 -11.77
CA ILE A 91 5.83 -1.20 -12.11
C ILE A 91 5.64 -1.28 -13.63
N ASP A 92 6.51 -0.63 -14.40
CA ASP A 92 6.47 -0.66 -15.86
C ASP A 92 6.62 -2.09 -16.41
N GLN A 93 7.56 -2.87 -15.87
CA GLN A 93 7.75 -4.28 -16.23
C GLN A 93 6.55 -5.14 -15.86
N LEU A 94 5.91 -4.87 -14.72
CA LEU A 94 4.73 -5.60 -14.28
C LEU A 94 3.57 -5.41 -15.28
N LEU A 95 3.36 -4.18 -15.74
CA LEU A 95 2.35 -3.86 -16.76
C LEU A 95 2.72 -4.40 -18.14
N ALA A 96 3.99 -4.29 -18.55
CA ALA A 96 4.46 -4.81 -19.84
C ALA A 96 4.29 -6.33 -19.99
N HIS A 97 4.35 -7.07 -18.88
CA HIS A 97 4.19 -8.53 -18.84
C HIS A 97 2.86 -8.97 -18.23
N TRP A 98 1.88 -8.06 -18.13
CA TRP A 98 0.60 -8.34 -17.48
C TRP A 98 -0.11 -9.53 -18.12
N ASP A 99 -0.40 -9.45 -19.42
CA ASP A 99 -1.18 -10.47 -20.14
C ASP A 99 -0.47 -11.84 -20.24
N THR A 100 0.86 -11.83 -20.22
CA THR A 100 1.67 -13.05 -20.40
C THR A 100 1.92 -13.79 -19.09
N THR A 101 2.03 -13.07 -17.96
CA THR A 101 2.51 -13.64 -16.70
C THR A 101 1.52 -13.49 -15.55
N TYR A 102 0.87 -12.33 -15.43
CA TYR A 102 0.10 -11.99 -14.22
C TYR A 102 -1.41 -12.16 -14.41
N ALA A 103 -1.94 -11.89 -15.61
CA ALA A 103 -3.37 -12.04 -15.93
C ALA A 103 -3.87 -13.49 -15.76
N LYS A 104 -2.98 -14.47 -15.96
CA LYS A 104 -3.26 -15.91 -15.78
C LYS A 104 -2.67 -16.50 -14.49
N GLY A 105 -2.00 -15.67 -13.70
CA GLY A 105 -1.26 -16.08 -12.52
C GLY A 105 -2.09 -16.11 -11.24
N THR A 106 -1.43 -16.34 -10.12
CA THR A 106 -1.99 -16.17 -8.78
C THR A 106 -1.78 -14.73 -8.29
N GLY A 107 -2.61 -14.30 -7.35
CA GLY A 107 -2.43 -13.01 -6.69
C GLY A 107 -1.04 -12.85 -6.05
N ASP A 108 -0.49 -13.94 -5.50
CA ASP A 108 0.85 -13.94 -4.88
C ASP A 108 1.98 -13.53 -5.83
N ALA A 109 1.89 -13.87 -7.12
CA ALA A 109 2.88 -13.44 -8.11
C ALA A 109 2.92 -11.90 -8.25
N ILE A 110 1.74 -11.26 -8.22
CA ILE A 110 1.60 -9.81 -8.25
C ILE A 110 2.15 -9.20 -6.95
N ARG A 111 1.75 -9.75 -5.79
CA ARG A 111 2.16 -9.27 -4.46
C ARG A 111 3.66 -9.34 -4.24
N THR A 112 4.29 -10.39 -4.75
CA THR A 112 5.75 -10.54 -4.71
C THR A 112 6.45 -9.40 -5.46
N LYS A 113 5.91 -9.01 -6.62
CA LYS A 113 6.46 -7.90 -7.41
C LYS A 113 6.12 -6.53 -6.83
N LEU A 114 4.94 -6.37 -6.22
CA LEU A 114 4.60 -5.16 -5.46
C LEU A 114 5.42 -5.00 -4.17
N GLY A 115 6.22 -6.00 -3.79
CA GLY A 115 7.06 -5.95 -2.60
C GLY A 115 6.30 -6.03 -1.28
N THR A 116 5.02 -6.42 -1.32
CA THR A 116 4.19 -6.71 -0.14
C THR A 116 4.40 -8.13 0.37
N GLN A 117 4.86 -9.02 -0.51
CA GLN A 117 5.28 -10.38 -0.17
C GLN A 117 6.76 -10.57 -0.46
N GLY A 118 7.56 -10.70 0.60
CA GLY A 118 9.02 -10.85 0.51
C GLY A 118 9.77 -9.52 0.53
N ILE A 119 11.09 -9.60 0.32
CA ILE A 119 12.03 -8.48 0.48
C ILE A 119 12.82 -8.14 -0.79
N THR A 120 12.55 -8.87 -1.88
CA THR A 120 13.38 -8.84 -3.10
C THR A 120 12.94 -7.76 -4.09
N SER A 121 11.70 -7.29 -4.00
CA SER A 121 11.20 -6.24 -4.87
C SER A 121 11.77 -4.87 -4.45
N PRO A 122 12.14 -4.00 -5.40
CA PRO A 122 12.50 -2.61 -5.11
C PRO A 122 11.39 -1.80 -4.41
N LEU A 123 10.12 -2.24 -4.53
CA LEU A 123 8.97 -1.65 -3.84
C LEU A 123 8.91 -2.01 -2.35
N PHE A 124 9.72 -2.96 -1.88
CA PHE A 124 9.79 -3.29 -0.46
C PHE A 124 10.29 -2.09 0.35
N GLN A 125 9.50 -1.68 1.35
CA GLN A 125 9.79 -0.51 2.20
C GLN A 125 10.02 0.80 1.41
N ILE A 126 9.32 0.98 0.29
CA ILE A 126 9.43 2.18 -0.55
C ILE A 126 9.05 3.47 0.21
N ASP A 127 8.24 3.35 1.27
CA ASP A 127 7.90 4.44 2.18
C ASP A 127 9.15 5.08 2.82
N LYS A 128 10.17 4.27 3.12
CA LYS A 128 11.44 4.78 3.68
C LYS A 128 12.22 5.60 2.66
N ALA A 129 12.28 5.13 1.41
CA ALA A 129 12.94 5.86 0.33
C ALA A 129 12.22 7.20 0.06
N LEU A 130 10.89 7.19 -0.03
CA LEU A 130 10.09 8.40 -0.24
C LEU A 130 10.26 9.42 0.89
N ARG A 131 10.37 8.98 2.15
CA ARG A 131 10.66 9.87 3.28
C ARG A 131 12.00 10.59 3.16
N VAL A 132 13.03 9.93 2.66
CA VAL A 132 14.36 10.53 2.42
C VAL A 132 14.30 11.49 1.24
N LEU A 133 13.55 11.15 0.19
CA LEU A 133 13.42 11.96 -1.02
C LEU A 133 12.57 13.22 -0.82
N ARG A 134 11.69 13.24 0.18
CA ARG A 134 10.85 14.41 0.51
C ARG A 134 11.66 15.70 0.66
N ASP A 135 12.84 15.62 1.28
CA ASP A 135 13.65 16.82 1.56
C ASP A 135 14.33 17.38 0.28
N LYS A 136 14.26 16.66 -0.85
CA LYS A 136 14.70 17.11 -2.18
C LYS A 136 13.57 17.63 -3.07
N ALA A 137 12.31 17.42 -2.68
CA ALA A 137 11.18 17.79 -3.51
C ALA A 137 11.09 19.32 -3.69
N ALA A 138 10.73 19.75 -4.91
CA ALA A 138 10.52 21.18 -5.19
C ALA A 138 9.33 21.75 -4.41
N ASP A 139 8.24 20.97 -4.31
CA ASP A 139 7.08 21.26 -3.48
C ASP A 139 6.84 20.10 -2.50
N ILE A 140 7.10 20.35 -1.21
CA ILE A 140 6.95 19.36 -0.14
C ILE A 140 5.49 18.95 0.04
N VAL A 141 4.54 19.87 -0.15
CA VAL A 141 3.11 19.61 0.06
C VAL A 141 2.62 18.69 -1.06
N GLU A 142 2.85 19.08 -2.32
CA GLU A 142 2.44 18.27 -3.47
C GLU A 142 3.13 16.88 -3.45
N PHE A 143 4.42 16.84 -3.13
CA PHE A 143 5.15 15.57 -2.98
C PHE A 143 4.55 14.66 -1.91
N THR A 144 4.14 15.22 -0.77
CA THR A 144 3.55 14.44 0.32
C THR A 144 2.18 13.90 -0.07
N GLU A 145 1.35 14.72 -0.71
CA GLU A 145 0.04 14.28 -1.21
C GLU A 145 0.17 13.16 -2.26
N GLN A 146 1.09 13.31 -3.21
CA GLN A 146 1.36 12.28 -4.23
C GLN A 146 1.97 11.01 -3.62
N THR A 147 2.83 11.14 -2.61
CA THR A 147 3.38 10.01 -1.86
C THR A 147 2.28 9.23 -1.14
N ASP A 148 1.36 9.92 -0.48
CA ASP A 148 0.25 9.29 0.22
C ASP A 148 -0.70 8.58 -0.77
N GLU A 149 -1.02 9.21 -1.89
CA GLU A 149 -1.83 8.58 -2.95
C GLU A 149 -1.11 7.36 -3.57
N PHE A 150 0.21 7.44 -3.75
CA PHE A 150 1.02 6.32 -4.25
C PHE A 150 0.94 5.13 -3.28
N LEU A 151 1.19 5.35 -1.99
CA LEU A 151 1.15 4.29 -0.98
C LEU A 151 -0.25 3.71 -0.79
N LEU A 152 -1.28 4.55 -0.86
CA LEU A 152 -2.68 4.13 -0.81
C LEU A 152 -3.05 3.26 -2.02
N THR A 153 -2.65 3.67 -3.22
CA THR A 153 -2.91 2.94 -4.46
C THR A 153 -2.16 1.60 -4.47
N LEU A 154 -0.91 1.57 -3.97
CA LEU A 154 -0.14 0.34 -3.79
C LEU A 154 -0.86 -0.64 -2.86
N SER A 155 -1.37 -0.15 -1.73
CA SER A 155 -2.14 -0.95 -0.76
C SER A 155 -3.45 -1.48 -1.34
N ARG A 156 -4.17 -0.68 -2.14
CA ARG A 156 -5.37 -1.11 -2.87
C ARG A 156 -5.03 -2.21 -3.88
N ALA A 157 -3.97 -2.05 -4.65
CA ALA A 157 -3.51 -3.06 -5.61
C ALA A 157 -3.16 -4.39 -4.90
N ASP A 158 -2.43 -4.34 -3.79
CA ASP A 158 -2.13 -5.53 -2.98
C ASP A 158 -3.38 -6.19 -2.41
N SER A 159 -4.33 -5.40 -1.90
CA SER A 159 -5.58 -5.93 -1.34
C SER A 159 -6.42 -6.67 -2.39
N MET A 160 -6.45 -6.15 -3.63
CA MET A 160 -7.12 -6.82 -4.74
C MET A 160 -6.39 -8.09 -5.15
N ALA A 161 -5.05 -8.03 -5.28
CA ALA A 161 -4.24 -9.20 -5.59
C ALA A 161 -4.37 -10.30 -4.51
N TYR A 162 -4.36 -9.92 -3.22
CA TYR A 162 -4.59 -10.84 -2.11
C TYR A 162 -5.97 -11.50 -2.19
N SER A 163 -7.01 -10.72 -2.47
CA SER A 163 -8.38 -11.23 -2.60
C SER A 163 -8.51 -12.28 -3.71
N ALA A 164 -7.73 -12.17 -4.79
CA ALA A 164 -7.71 -13.15 -5.87
C ALA A 164 -7.30 -14.55 -5.40
N ASN A 165 -6.45 -14.66 -4.37
CA ASN A 165 -5.99 -15.95 -3.84
C ASN A 165 -7.09 -16.72 -3.08
N PHE A 166 -8.12 -16.03 -2.58
CA PHE A 166 -9.22 -16.62 -1.80
C PHE A 166 -10.56 -16.59 -2.55
N ALA A 167 -10.57 -16.04 -3.75
CA ALA A 167 -11.73 -16.04 -4.63
C ALA A 167 -12.06 -17.49 -5.06
N GLY A 168 -13.26 -17.97 -4.75
CA GLY A 168 -13.67 -19.36 -5.05
C GLY A 168 -14.41 -20.12 -3.94
N GLY A 169 -14.71 -19.48 -2.80
CA GLY A 169 -15.44 -20.10 -1.68
C GLY A 169 -16.85 -20.62 -2.01
N SER A 170 -17.46 -21.33 -1.05
CA SER A 170 -18.77 -21.96 -1.24
C SER A 170 -19.89 -20.94 -1.48
N GLY A 171 -20.57 -21.00 -2.63
CA GLY A 171 -21.71 -20.13 -2.97
C GLY A 171 -21.70 -19.69 -4.44
N LYS A 172 -21.96 -18.40 -4.69
CA LYS A 172 -21.70 -17.72 -5.98
C LYS A 172 -20.39 -16.92 -5.87
N PRO A 173 -19.22 -17.58 -5.86
CA PRO A 173 -17.95 -16.89 -5.68
C PRO A 173 -17.67 -15.98 -6.89
N THR A 174 -17.22 -14.76 -6.60
CA THR A 174 -16.59 -13.91 -7.61
C THR A 174 -15.34 -14.63 -8.14
N PRO A 175 -15.15 -14.77 -9.46
CA PRO A 175 -13.96 -15.41 -10.00
C PRO A 175 -12.66 -14.66 -9.62
N PRO A 176 -11.53 -15.36 -9.36
CA PRO A 176 -10.23 -14.74 -9.11
C PRO A 176 -9.82 -13.70 -10.15
N ALA A 177 -10.12 -13.98 -11.43
CA ALA A 177 -9.81 -13.09 -12.55
C ALA A 177 -10.38 -11.67 -12.38
N VAL A 178 -11.52 -11.51 -11.72
CA VAL A 178 -12.11 -10.18 -11.46
C VAL A 178 -11.24 -9.37 -10.50
N TYR A 179 -10.67 -10.01 -9.48
CA TYR A 179 -9.77 -9.35 -8.54
C TYR A 179 -8.40 -9.07 -9.15
N ILE A 180 -7.90 -9.97 -10.00
CA ILE A 180 -6.68 -9.74 -10.79
C ILE A 180 -6.86 -8.52 -11.69
N GLU A 181 -7.99 -8.42 -12.42
CA GLU A 181 -8.26 -7.27 -13.28
C GLU A 181 -8.42 -5.96 -12.49
N LYS A 182 -9.02 -6.01 -11.29
CA LYS A 182 -9.06 -4.84 -10.41
C LYS A 182 -7.67 -4.45 -9.92
N ALA A 183 -6.82 -5.42 -9.58
CA ALA A 183 -5.43 -5.15 -9.24
C ALA A 183 -4.69 -4.48 -10.41
N HIS A 184 -4.91 -4.94 -11.65
CA HIS A 184 -4.37 -4.32 -12.85
C HIS A 184 -4.71 -2.83 -12.93
N GLN A 185 -5.99 -2.49 -12.77
CA GLN A 185 -6.47 -1.12 -12.83
C GLN A 185 -5.81 -0.24 -11.76
N GLU A 186 -5.66 -0.75 -10.54
CA GLU A 186 -4.95 -0.03 -9.48
C GLU A 186 -3.46 0.12 -9.78
N ILE A 187 -2.81 -0.86 -10.43
CA ILE A 187 -1.40 -0.74 -10.84
C ILE A 187 -1.22 0.29 -11.96
N VAL A 188 -2.16 0.38 -12.90
CA VAL A 188 -2.14 1.45 -13.93
C VAL A 188 -2.24 2.82 -13.26
N LYS A 189 -3.12 2.99 -12.26
CA LYS A 189 -3.18 4.22 -11.47
C LYS A 189 -1.86 4.45 -10.72
N LEU A 190 -1.30 3.40 -10.11
CA LEU A 190 -0.03 3.48 -9.39
C LEU A 190 1.10 3.99 -10.29
N GLN A 191 1.17 3.52 -11.54
CA GLN A 191 2.12 3.99 -12.54
C GLN A 191 1.93 5.49 -12.82
N ASN A 192 0.70 5.94 -13.02
CA ASN A 192 0.42 7.35 -13.28
C ASN A 192 0.86 8.26 -12.12
N VAL A 193 0.58 7.84 -10.87
CA VAL A 193 1.02 8.58 -9.68
C VAL A 193 2.54 8.51 -9.53
N ALA A 194 3.17 7.39 -9.85
CA ALA A 194 4.63 7.27 -9.81
C ALA A 194 5.30 8.19 -10.84
N GLN A 195 4.70 8.36 -12.01
CA GLN A 195 5.18 9.30 -13.03
C GLN A 195 5.05 10.74 -12.56
N SER A 196 3.91 11.13 -11.96
CA SER A 196 3.75 12.50 -11.41
C SER A 196 4.74 12.77 -10.28
N LEU A 197 4.93 11.81 -9.38
CA LEU A 197 5.88 11.92 -8.27
C LEU A 197 7.33 12.04 -8.78
N SER A 198 7.67 11.33 -9.86
CA SER A 198 8.99 11.43 -10.47
C SER A 198 9.27 12.79 -11.11
N LEU A 199 8.26 13.61 -11.39
CA LEU A 199 8.45 15.00 -11.86
C LEU A 199 8.78 15.96 -10.72
N GLN A 200 8.48 15.58 -9.47
CA GLN A 200 8.73 16.39 -8.27
C GLN A 200 10.14 16.18 -7.68
N LEU A 201 10.88 15.19 -8.19
CA LEU A 201 12.22 14.77 -7.75
C LEU A 201 13.31 15.21 -8.74
#